data_AF-A0A3D0YTY9-F1
#
_entry.id   AF-A0A3D0YTY9-F1
#
_cell.length_a   1.000
_cell.length_b   1.000
_cell.length_c   1.000
_cell.angle_alpha   90.00
_cell.angle_beta   90.00
_cell.angle_gamma   90.00
#
_symmetry.space_group_name_H-M   'P 1'
#
loop_
_entity.id
_entity.type
_entity.pdbx_description
1 polymer ?
#
loop_
_entity_poly.entity_id
_entity_poly.type
_entity_poly.pdbx_seq_one_letter_code
_entity_poly.pdbx_strand_id
1 'polypeptide(L)'
;MNSGYEQPSVGSNENPLNFDHQVWEQQVKFDLSELYDNATDPAAILLQTMSTAEFRAKVTDQMAEPVREFLRSEKFKDSDDFANRVFMVAKPILAMIKITHSDEVKEAGRELFTSEDVNRAAAITLDTGAKIVFVVGNVGSGKTTFSRELAAKLGYKNLDVDKWFQIYRHEEKKEAENLAELLRFIQRKKEPPYVINHADLLRQNLIDQADMIVYLNPKISEQLKTREVRSKTGAEGEWQSVSVEDYEKIAAENQNELDELNGELKYSNPQSGTAIYVF
;
A
#
# COMPACT_ATOMS: atom_id res chain seq x y z
N MET A 1 -42.88 24.87 46.15
CA MET A 1 -42.86 24.42 44.75
C MET A 1 -41.77 25.21 44.04
N ASN A 2 -40.54 24.69 44.06
CA ASN A 2 -39.42 25.20 43.27
C ASN A 2 -39.09 24.10 42.25
N SER A 3 -39.47 24.31 41.00
CA SER A 3 -39.14 23.39 39.91
C SER A 3 -37.69 23.60 39.50
N GLY A 4 -36.82 22.69 39.94
CA GLY A 4 -35.47 22.57 39.41
C GLY A 4 -35.53 22.15 37.95
N TYR A 5 -35.16 23.06 37.06
CA TYR A 5 -34.81 22.74 35.68
C TYR A 5 -33.33 22.36 35.66
N GLU A 6 -33.05 21.05 35.66
CA GLU A 6 -31.72 20.55 35.31
C GLU A 6 -31.51 20.75 33.81
N GLN A 7 -30.50 21.53 33.44
CA GLN A 7 -30.06 21.61 32.05
C GLN A 7 -29.33 20.32 31.69
N PRO A 8 -29.65 19.68 30.55
CA PRO A 8 -28.91 18.51 30.10
C PRO A 8 -27.48 18.95 29.75
N SER A 9 -26.51 18.24 30.34
CA SER A 9 -25.10 18.34 29.97
C SER A 9 -24.97 18.01 28.49
N VAL A 10 -24.72 19.02 27.67
CA VAL A 10 -24.30 18.86 26.28
C VAL A 10 -22.94 18.18 26.34
N GLY A 11 -22.94 16.86 26.11
CA GLY A 11 -21.74 16.09 25.91
C GLY A 11 -20.90 16.78 24.85
N SER A 12 -19.62 16.99 25.15
CA SER A 12 -18.62 17.42 24.20
C SER A 12 -18.73 16.57 22.94
N ASN A 13 -19.19 17.18 21.85
CA ASN A 13 -19.01 16.65 20.50
C ASN A 13 -17.49 16.54 20.27
N GLU A 14 -16.91 15.42 20.67
CA GLU A 14 -15.61 15.00 20.17
C GLU A 14 -15.80 14.73 18.68
N ASN A 15 -15.28 15.65 17.89
CA ASN A 15 -15.24 15.56 16.44
C ASN A 15 -14.46 14.27 16.08
N PRO A 16 -15.06 13.27 15.41
CA PRO A 16 -14.41 11.97 15.16
C PRO A 16 -13.30 12.01 14.09
N LEU A 17 -12.85 13.21 13.73
CA LEU A 17 -11.83 13.48 12.70
C LEU A 17 -10.60 14.11 13.34
N ASN A 18 -10.04 13.49 14.39
CA ASN A 18 -8.69 13.86 14.83
C ASN A 18 -7.68 13.12 13.94
N PHE A 19 -7.66 13.56 12.69
CA PHE A 19 -6.76 13.07 11.67
C PHE A 19 -5.34 13.60 11.97
N ASP A 20 -4.37 12.69 12.15
CA ASP A 20 -2.98 13.10 12.35
C ASP A 20 -2.38 13.57 11.03
N HIS A 21 -2.60 14.85 10.76
CA HIS A 21 -2.05 15.55 9.60
C HIS A 21 -0.54 15.33 9.45
N GLN A 22 0.22 15.23 10.53
CA GLN A 22 1.67 15.07 10.44
C GLN A 22 2.06 13.72 9.86
N VAL A 23 1.38 12.64 10.25
CA VAL A 23 1.68 11.28 9.77
C VAL A 23 1.45 11.15 8.26
N TRP A 24 0.37 11.73 7.73
CA TRP A 24 0.11 11.71 6.29
C TRP A 24 1.12 12.55 5.50
N GLU A 25 1.47 13.74 5.99
CA GLU A 25 2.46 14.57 5.30
C GLU A 25 3.80 13.85 5.23
N GLN A 26 4.23 13.20 6.31
CA GLN A 26 5.42 12.38 6.32
C GLN A 26 5.32 11.22 5.33
N GLN A 27 4.16 10.54 5.26
CA GLN A 27 3.97 9.45 4.32
C GLN A 27 4.06 9.90 2.87
N VAL A 28 3.36 10.96 2.47
CA VAL A 28 3.39 11.44 1.08
C VAL A 28 4.79 11.88 0.68
N LYS A 29 5.51 12.55 1.58
CA LYS A 29 6.90 12.93 1.32
C LYS A 29 7.79 11.71 1.16
N PHE A 30 7.64 10.69 2.00
CA PHE A 30 8.36 9.43 1.85
C PHE A 30 8.08 8.79 0.48
N ASP A 31 6.82 8.71 0.05
CA ASP A 31 6.45 8.14 -1.24
C ASP A 31 7.05 8.94 -2.41
N LEU A 32 7.10 10.27 -2.31
CA LEU A 32 7.73 11.12 -3.31
C LEU A 32 9.25 10.93 -3.34
N SER A 33 9.92 10.85 -2.19
CA SER A 33 11.36 10.57 -2.10
C SER A 33 11.69 9.22 -2.74
N GLU A 34 10.89 8.18 -2.44
CA GLU A 34 11.05 6.88 -3.07
C GLU A 34 10.85 6.93 -4.59
N LEU A 35 9.89 7.72 -5.10
CA LEU A 35 9.72 7.85 -6.55
C LEU A 35 11.00 8.43 -7.18
N TYR A 36 11.56 9.47 -6.55
CA TYR A 36 12.80 10.09 -7.01
C TYR A 36 13.97 9.10 -7.04
N ASP A 37 14.15 8.31 -5.99
CA ASP A 37 15.27 7.37 -5.90
C ASP A 37 15.14 6.17 -6.85
N ASN A 38 13.94 5.89 -7.36
CA ASN A 38 13.64 4.72 -8.18
C ASN A 38 13.50 5.03 -9.68
N ALA A 39 13.10 6.25 -10.04
CA ALA A 39 12.81 6.64 -11.42
C ALA A 39 13.91 7.50 -12.05
N THR A 40 14.12 7.33 -13.36
CA THR A 40 15.05 8.16 -14.13
C THR A 40 14.51 9.59 -14.31
N ASP A 41 13.19 9.74 -14.42
CA ASP A 41 12.50 11.03 -14.50
C ASP A 41 11.22 10.99 -13.64
N PRO A 42 11.33 11.23 -12.33
CA PRO A 42 10.18 11.17 -11.42
C PRO A 42 9.13 12.25 -11.73
N ALA A 43 9.55 13.41 -12.28
CA ALA A 43 8.62 14.48 -12.65
C ALA A 43 7.76 14.09 -13.85
N ALA A 44 8.34 13.46 -14.87
CA ALA A 44 7.59 12.96 -16.02
C ALA A 44 6.57 11.88 -15.64
N ILE A 45 6.91 10.99 -14.69
CA ILE A 45 5.96 10.00 -14.16
C ILE A 45 4.76 10.69 -13.49
N LEU A 46 5.00 11.69 -12.63
CA LEU A 46 3.91 12.44 -12.01
C LEU A 46 3.04 13.16 -13.05
N LEU A 47 3.65 13.79 -14.07
CA LEU A 47 2.93 14.43 -15.17
C LEU A 47 2.07 13.44 -15.98
N GLN A 48 2.58 12.23 -16.21
CA GLN A 48 1.83 11.16 -16.85
C GLN A 48 0.64 10.72 -15.98
N THR A 49 0.85 10.52 -14.68
CA THR A 49 -0.22 10.18 -13.72
C THR A 49 -1.32 11.26 -13.71
N MET A 50 -0.94 12.54 -13.73
CA MET A 50 -1.86 13.68 -13.81
C MET A 50 -2.60 13.82 -15.16
N SER A 51 -2.23 13.01 -16.15
CA SER A 51 -2.85 12.97 -17.47
C SER A 51 -3.82 11.80 -17.64
N THR A 52 -3.91 10.90 -16.66
CA THR A 52 -4.82 9.75 -16.71
C THR A 52 -6.29 10.18 -16.58
N ALA A 53 -7.19 9.38 -17.15
CA ALA A 53 -8.64 9.61 -17.04
C ALA A 53 -9.10 9.58 -15.57
N GLU A 54 -8.52 8.69 -14.75
CA GLU A 54 -8.83 8.58 -13.33
C GLU A 54 -8.49 9.87 -12.58
N PHE A 55 -7.29 10.42 -12.80
CA PHE A 55 -6.89 11.67 -12.16
C PHE A 55 -7.81 12.83 -12.58
N ARG A 56 -8.08 12.95 -13.89
CA ARG A 56 -8.94 14.02 -14.43
C ARG A 56 -10.40 13.92 -13.99
N ALA A 57 -10.87 12.72 -13.64
CA ALA A 57 -12.20 12.55 -13.06
C ALA A 57 -12.32 13.16 -11.65
N LYS A 58 -11.20 13.31 -10.93
CA LYS A 58 -11.15 13.76 -9.54
C LYS A 58 -10.58 15.18 -9.38
N VAL A 59 -9.75 15.64 -10.31
CA VAL A 59 -8.99 16.88 -10.22
C VAL A 59 -9.16 17.71 -11.49
N THR A 60 -9.60 18.97 -11.35
CA THR A 60 -9.77 19.88 -12.48
C THR A 60 -8.42 20.37 -13.02
N ASP A 61 -8.38 20.72 -14.30
CA ASP A 61 -7.16 21.28 -14.91
C ASP A 61 -6.72 22.59 -14.24
N GLN A 62 -7.65 23.41 -13.76
CA GLN A 62 -7.33 24.63 -13.02
C GLN A 62 -6.49 24.35 -11.76
N MET A 63 -6.74 23.24 -11.07
CA MET A 63 -5.98 22.84 -9.89
C MET A 63 -4.68 22.13 -10.27
N ALA A 64 -4.72 21.34 -11.34
CA ALA A 64 -3.58 20.53 -11.79
C ALA A 64 -2.48 21.37 -12.44
N GLU A 65 -2.82 22.39 -13.22
CA GLU A 65 -1.85 23.10 -14.07
C GLU A 65 -0.71 23.77 -13.30
N PRO A 66 -0.92 24.42 -12.14
CA PRO A 66 0.18 24.95 -11.34
C PRO A 66 1.22 23.89 -10.95
N VAL A 67 0.76 22.68 -10.61
CA VAL A 67 1.66 21.56 -10.28
C VAL A 67 2.36 21.05 -11.53
N ARG A 68 1.66 20.94 -12.67
CA ARG A 68 2.27 20.52 -13.94
C ARG A 68 3.36 21.48 -14.38
N GLU A 69 3.11 22.78 -14.30
CA GLU A 69 4.09 23.80 -14.67
C GLU A 69 5.30 23.79 -13.75
N PHE A 70 5.08 23.61 -12.44
CA PHE A 70 6.14 23.41 -11.48
C PHE A 70 7.01 22.18 -11.84
N LEU A 71 6.39 21.03 -12.10
CA LEU A 71 7.11 19.80 -12.47
C LEU A 71 7.89 19.91 -13.79
N ARG A 72 7.43 20.71 -14.75
CA ARG A 72 8.11 20.92 -16.05
C ARG A 72 9.30 21.87 -15.96
N SER A 73 9.23 22.87 -15.08
CA SER A 73 10.21 23.98 -15.04
C SER A 73 11.33 23.75 -14.05
N GLU A 74 11.12 22.88 -13.05
CA GLU A 74 12.02 22.74 -11.92
C GLU A 74 13.07 21.66 -12.08
N LYS A 75 14.21 21.90 -11.43
CA LYS A 75 15.24 20.89 -11.20
C LYS A 75 15.33 20.61 -9.71
N PHE A 76 15.48 19.34 -9.37
CA PHE A 76 15.53 18.88 -7.99
C PHE A 76 16.92 18.37 -7.69
N LYS A 77 17.45 18.77 -6.53
CA LYS A 77 18.83 18.48 -6.13
C LYS A 77 19.01 17.02 -5.69
N ASP A 78 18.05 16.53 -4.93
CA ASP A 78 18.01 15.21 -4.31
C ASP A 78 16.55 14.82 -4.00
N SER A 79 16.35 13.64 -3.42
CA SER A 79 15.01 13.10 -3.12
C SER A 79 14.26 13.92 -2.07
N ASP A 80 14.95 14.49 -1.08
CA ASP A 80 14.34 15.35 -0.07
C ASP A 80 13.87 16.69 -0.66
N ASP A 81 14.67 17.31 -1.54
CA ASP A 81 14.29 18.52 -2.28
C ASP A 81 13.08 18.26 -3.19
N PHE A 82 13.08 17.14 -3.92
CA PHE A 82 11.94 16.72 -4.72
C PHE A 82 10.68 16.54 -3.87
N ALA A 83 10.75 15.71 -2.82
CA ALA A 83 9.60 15.39 -1.98
C ALA A 83 9.01 16.63 -1.32
N ASN A 84 9.85 17.49 -0.72
CA ASN A 84 9.36 18.66 -0.02
C ASN A 84 8.72 19.68 -0.98
N ARG A 85 9.36 19.96 -2.11
CA ARG A 85 8.87 21.00 -3.02
C ARG A 85 7.66 20.55 -3.82
N VAL A 86 7.64 19.30 -4.30
CA VAL A 86 6.46 18.73 -4.96
C VAL A 86 5.30 18.66 -3.98
N PHE A 87 5.52 18.18 -2.75
CA PHE A 87 4.47 18.15 -1.72
C PHE A 87 3.87 19.54 -1.48
N MET A 88 4.71 20.58 -1.35
CA MET A 88 4.23 21.95 -1.11
C MET A 88 3.27 22.45 -2.20
N VAL A 89 3.59 22.20 -3.48
CA VAL A 89 2.78 22.69 -4.60
C VAL A 89 1.57 21.78 -4.85
N ALA A 90 1.72 20.48 -4.65
CA ALA A 90 0.67 19.48 -4.86
C ALA A 90 -0.28 19.32 -3.66
N LYS A 91 0.02 19.89 -2.49
CA LYS A 91 -0.77 19.72 -1.25
C LYS A 91 -2.29 19.91 -1.44
N PRO A 92 -2.79 20.92 -2.17
CA PRO A 92 -4.23 21.09 -2.38
C PRO A 92 -4.85 19.92 -3.16
N ILE A 93 -4.15 19.43 -4.18
CA ILE A 93 -4.58 18.27 -4.98
C ILE A 93 -4.54 17.01 -4.12
N LEU A 94 -3.43 16.78 -3.42
CA LEU A 94 -3.22 15.62 -2.57
C LEU A 94 -4.27 15.54 -1.46
N ALA A 95 -4.66 16.68 -0.87
CA ALA A 95 -5.74 16.73 0.12
C ALA A 95 -7.10 16.31 -0.48
N MET A 96 -7.43 16.73 -1.71
CA MET A 96 -8.67 16.28 -2.38
C MET A 96 -8.64 14.79 -2.74
N ILE A 97 -7.52 14.32 -3.29
CA ILE A 97 -7.33 12.90 -3.60
C ILE A 97 -7.43 12.09 -2.31
N LYS A 98 -6.87 12.58 -1.19
CA LYS A 98 -6.98 11.91 0.09
C LYS A 98 -8.43 11.81 0.60
N ILE A 99 -9.22 12.88 0.46
CA ILE A 99 -10.65 12.86 0.83
C ILE A 99 -11.43 11.79 0.04
N THR A 100 -10.94 11.41 -1.15
CA THR A 100 -11.54 10.36 -1.99
C THR A 100 -10.88 8.98 -1.83
N HIS A 101 -9.71 8.88 -1.19
CA HIS A 101 -8.93 7.64 -1.01
C HIS A 101 -8.57 7.40 0.45
N SER A 102 -9.43 7.79 1.41
CA SER A 102 -9.13 7.52 2.81
C SER A 102 -9.10 6.00 3.04
N ASP A 103 -7.90 5.42 2.93
CA ASP A 103 -7.48 4.14 3.53
C ASP A 103 -7.55 4.19 5.07
N GLU A 104 -7.92 5.34 5.60
CA GLU A 104 -8.20 5.60 7.00
C GLU A 104 -9.58 5.06 7.38
N VAL A 105 -9.65 3.76 7.59
CA VAL A 105 -10.10 3.31 8.91
C VAL A 105 -9.34 2.03 9.30
N LYS A 106 -8.17 2.18 9.93
CA LYS A 106 -7.79 1.23 10.99
C LYS A 106 -8.82 1.45 12.10
N GLU A 107 -10.03 0.89 11.97
CA GLU A 107 -10.96 0.89 13.11
C GLU A 107 -10.25 0.12 14.22
N ALA A 108 -10.22 0.70 15.42
CA ALA A 108 -9.70 0.01 16.59
C ALA A 108 -10.48 -1.31 16.75
N GLY A 109 -9.77 -2.45 16.75
CA GLY A 109 -10.36 -3.79 16.85
C GLY A 109 -10.47 -4.58 15.55
N ARG A 110 -9.92 -4.10 14.43
CA ARG A 110 -9.84 -4.89 13.18
C ARG A 110 -8.59 -5.77 13.14
N GLU A 111 -8.79 -7.06 12.89
CA GLU A 111 -7.73 -8.08 12.90
C GLU A 111 -7.37 -8.53 11.48
N LEU A 112 -6.91 -7.61 10.63
CA LEU A 112 -6.29 -8.00 9.35
C LEU A 112 -4.91 -8.65 9.59
N PHE A 113 -4.17 -8.08 10.52
CA PHE A 113 -2.94 -8.58 11.12
C PHE A 113 -2.72 -7.83 12.44
N THR A 114 -1.82 -8.33 13.27
CA THR A 114 -1.45 -7.77 14.58
C THR A 114 -0.03 -7.21 14.55
N SER A 115 0.31 -6.33 15.50
CA SER A 115 1.71 -5.90 15.66
C SER A 115 2.65 -7.07 15.96
N GLU A 116 2.15 -8.13 16.60
CA GLU A 116 2.93 -9.35 16.83
C GLU A 116 3.27 -10.05 15.50
N ASP A 117 2.35 -10.10 14.54
CA ASP A 117 2.60 -10.67 13.21
C ASP A 117 3.77 -9.96 12.51
N VAL A 118 3.77 -8.61 12.52
CA VAL A 118 4.86 -7.79 11.96
C VAL A 118 6.17 -8.01 12.73
N ASN A 119 6.10 -8.09 14.06
CA ASN A 119 7.27 -8.33 14.90
C ASN A 119 7.90 -9.69 14.64
N ARG A 120 7.08 -10.73 14.47
CA ARG A 120 7.51 -12.09 14.16
C ARG A 120 8.11 -12.17 12.78
N ALA A 121 7.49 -11.55 11.78
CA ALA A 121 8.05 -11.45 10.44
C ALA A 121 9.44 -10.80 10.48
N ALA A 122 9.58 -9.64 11.12
CA ALA A 122 10.87 -8.97 11.22
C ALA A 122 11.94 -9.81 11.93
N ALA A 123 11.56 -10.49 13.03
CA ALA A 123 12.49 -11.35 13.77
C ALA A 123 12.95 -12.54 12.93
N ILE A 124 12.03 -13.20 12.21
CA ILE A 124 12.34 -14.33 11.32
C ILE A 124 13.23 -13.86 10.16
N THR A 125 12.91 -12.72 9.52
CA THR A 125 13.75 -12.18 8.44
C THR A 125 15.19 -11.94 8.89
N LEU A 126 15.39 -11.40 10.09
CA LEU A 126 16.72 -11.15 10.64
C LEU A 126 17.45 -12.44 11.03
N ASP A 127 16.74 -13.44 11.56
CA ASP A 127 17.29 -14.74 11.96
C ASP A 127 17.74 -15.58 10.74
N THR A 128 16.93 -15.58 9.69
CA THR A 128 17.20 -16.37 8.47
C THR A 128 18.10 -15.66 7.48
N GLY A 129 18.25 -14.34 7.62
CA GLY A 129 18.99 -13.51 6.66
C GLY A 129 18.27 -13.31 5.33
N ALA A 130 16.95 -13.53 5.29
CA ALA A 130 16.13 -13.32 4.10
C ALA A 130 16.24 -11.89 3.59
N LYS A 131 16.57 -11.71 2.31
CA LYS A 131 16.77 -10.41 1.68
C LYS A 131 15.60 -10.00 0.79
N ILE A 132 14.91 -10.97 0.21
CA ILE A 132 13.73 -10.76 -0.63
C ILE A 132 12.52 -11.31 0.11
N VAL A 133 11.68 -10.40 0.62
CA VAL A 133 10.46 -10.76 1.35
C VAL A 133 9.24 -10.41 0.52
N PHE A 134 8.39 -11.39 0.23
CA PHE A 134 7.11 -11.17 -0.44
C PHE A 134 5.96 -11.15 0.56
N VAL A 135 5.10 -10.13 0.47
CA VAL A 135 3.86 -10.02 1.24
C VAL A 135 2.69 -10.25 0.29
N VAL A 136 2.04 -11.39 0.45
CA VAL A 136 1.01 -11.92 -0.44
C VAL A 136 -0.30 -12.12 0.29
N GLY A 137 -1.41 -12.13 -0.44
CA GLY A 137 -2.75 -12.21 0.15
C GLY A 137 -3.81 -11.54 -0.72
N ASN A 138 -5.08 -11.79 -0.38
CA ASN A 138 -6.21 -11.29 -1.16
C ASN A 138 -6.29 -9.77 -1.15
N VAL A 139 -7.04 -9.20 -2.09
CA VAL A 139 -7.39 -7.78 -2.07
C VAL A 139 -7.97 -7.45 -0.70
N GLY A 140 -7.41 -6.45 -0.03
CA GLY A 140 -7.83 -6.05 1.32
C GLY A 140 -7.33 -6.80 2.53
N SER A 141 -6.41 -7.74 2.34
CA SER A 141 -5.75 -8.43 3.45
C SER A 141 -4.79 -7.54 4.27
N GLY A 142 -4.57 -6.29 3.84
CA GLY A 142 -3.67 -5.36 4.53
C GLY A 142 -2.22 -5.40 4.04
N LYS A 143 -1.93 -6.04 2.89
CA LYS A 143 -0.57 -6.19 2.33
C LYS A 143 0.25 -4.91 2.31
N THR A 144 -0.30 -3.82 1.77
CA THR A 144 0.39 -2.53 1.64
C THR A 144 0.79 -1.99 3.00
N THR A 145 -0.12 -2.06 3.98
CA THR A 145 0.15 -1.63 5.35
C THR A 145 1.20 -2.53 6.01
N PHE A 146 1.06 -3.86 5.88
CA PHE A 146 1.97 -4.82 6.49
C PHE A 146 3.39 -4.71 5.91
N SER A 147 3.53 -4.69 4.59
CA SER A 147 4.81 -4.57 3.88
C SER A 147 5.55 -3.30 4.26
N ARG A 148 4.85 -2.16 4.33
CA ARG A 148 5.42 -0.90 4.80
C ARG A 148 5.88 -0.97 6.26
N GLU A 149 5.05 -1.49 7.16
CA GLU A 149 5.42 -1.63 8.58
C GLU A 149 6.63 -2.56 8.76
N LEU A 150 6.66 -3.67 8.02
CA LEU A 150 7.77 -4.62 8.02
C LEU A 150 9.05 -4.00 7.45
N ALA A 151 8.98 -3.35 6.28
CA ALA A 151 10.12 -2.71 5.64
C ALA A 151 10.73 -1.62 6.52
N ALA A 152 9.89 -0.76 7.11
CA ALA A 152 10.33 0.27 8.05
C ALA A 152 11.04 -0.34 9.28
N LYS A 153 10.51 -1.46 9.80
CA LYS A 153 11.10 -2.16 10.95
C LYS A 153 12.44 -2.83 10.64
N LEU A 154 12.63 -3.28 9.40
CA LEU A 154 13.85 -3.93 8.92
C LEU A 154 14.89 -2.95 8.36
N GLY A 155 14.49 -1.70 8.07
CA GLY A 155 15.30 -0.79 7.25
C GLY A 155 15.42 -1.26 5.81
N TYR A 156 14.47 -2.04 5.31
CA TYR A 156 14.42 -2.54 3.94
C TYR A 156 13.67 -1.54 3.05
N LYS A 157 13.88 -1.62 1.73
CA LYS A 157 13.08 -0.86 0.78
C LYS A 157 11.69 -1.50 0.65
N ASN A 158 10.64 -0.70 0.64
CA ASN A 158 9.29 -1.18 0.33
C ASN A 158 9.02 -0.97 -1.16
N LEU A 159 8.80 -2.05 -1.91
CA LEU A 159 8.56 -1.98 -3.35
C LEU A 159 7.08 -2.23 -3.62
N ASP A 160 6.35 -1.12 -3.74
CA ASP A 160 4.96 -1.15 -4.17
C ASP A 160 4.87 -1.42 -5.68
N VAL A 161 4.36 -2.59 -6.04
CA VAL A 161 4.33 -3.08 -7.42
C VAL A 161 3.54 -2.16 -8.35
N ASP A 162 2.45 -1.55 -7.87
CA ASP A 162 1.62 -0.64 -8.66
C ASP A 162 2.41 0.61 -9.10
N LYS A 163 3.25 1.12 -8.20
CA LYS A 163 4.16 2.24 -8.49
C LYS A 163 5.23 1.83 -9.49
N TRP A 164 5.74 0.60 -9.37
CA TRP A 164 6.74 0.07 -10.31
C TRP A 164 6.19 -0.16 -11.70
N PHE A 165 4.90 -0.50 -11.87
CA PHE A 165 4.26 -0.52 -13.20
C PHE A 165 4.32 0.86 -13.88
N GLN A 166 4.11 1.95 -13.13
CA GLN A 166 4.20 3.31 -13.69
C GLN A 166 5.63 3.65 -14.11
N ILE A 167 6.63 3.32 -13.27
CA ILE A 167 8.04 3.50 -13.59
C ILE A 167 8.42 2.70 -14.83
N TYR A 168 8.03 1.42 -14.89
CA TYR A 168 8.27 0.54 -16.02
C TYR A 168 7.69 1.11 -17.31
N ARG A 169 6.41 1.48 -17.30
CA ARG A 169 5.71 2.03 -18.46
C ARG A 169 6.42 3.25 -19.03
N HIS A 170 6.87 4.15 -18.16
CA HIS A 170 7.56 5.35 -18.56
C HIS A 170 8.94 5.04 -19.17
N GLU A 171 9.73 4.19 -18.53
CA GLU A 171 11.11 3.94 -18.93
C GLU A 171 11.24 2.97 -20.11
N GLU A 172 10.46 1.90 -20.13
CA GLU A 172 10.46 0.90 -21.20
C GLU A 172 9.53 1.29 -22.36
N LYS A 173 8.73 2.35 -22.19
CA LYS A 173 7.78 2.89 -23.19
C LYS A 173 6.75 1.86 -23.68
N LYS A 174 6.44 0.88 -22.83
CA LYS A 174 5.43 -0.16 -23.04
C LYS A 174 4.84 -0.61 -21.71
N GLU A 175 3.67 -1.24 -21.74
CA GLU A 175 3.17 -1.97 -20.57
C GLU A 175 4.03 -3.20 -20.31
N ALA A 176 4.18 -3.57 -19.04
CA ALA A 176 4.73 -4.88 -18.70
C ALA A 176 3.68 -5.95 -19.06
N GLU A 177 4.13 -7.04 -19.67
CA GLU A 177 3.27 -8.13 -20.10
C GLU A 177 2.73 -8.94 -18.91
N ASN A 178 3.51 -9.01 -17.83
CA ASN A 178 3.21 -9.74 -16.61
C ASN A 178 4.09 -9.27 -15.45
N LEU A 179 3.80 -9.77 -14.25
CA LEU A 179 4.55 -9.43 -13.03
C LEU A 179 5.99 -9.94 -13.09
N ALA A 180 6.24 -11.07 -13.76
CA ALA A 180 7.59 -11.62 -13.91
C ALA A 180 8.52 -10.67 -14.67
N GLU A 181 8.02 -10.03 -15.73
CA GLU A 181 8.76 -9.03 -16.48
C GLU A 181 9.06 -7.80 -15.62
N LEU A 182 8.08 -7.34 -14.84
CA LEU A 182 8.24 -6.22 -13.93
C LEU A 182 9.27 -6.53 -12.82
N LEU A 183 9.20 -7.70 -12.19
CA LEU A 183 10.16 -8.10 -11.17
C LEU A 183 11.59 -8.15 -11.72
N ARG A 184 11.80 -8.66 -12.93
CA ARG A 184 13.12 -8.62 -13.58
C ARG A 184 13.61 -7.18 -13.79
N PHE A 185 12.72 -6.26 -14.16
CA PHE A 185 13.07 -4.85 -14.28
C PHE A 185 13.47 -4.24 -12.93
N ILE A 186 12.70 -4.52 -11.87
CA ILE A 186 12.98 -4.09 -10.50
C ILE A 186 14.35 -4.61 -10.04
N GLN A 187 14.63 -5.91 -10.22
CA GLN A 187 15.88 -6.54 -9.83
C GLN A 187 17.11 -5.95 -10.56
N ARG A 188 16.95 -5.45 -11.80
CA ARG A 188 18.02 -4.72 -12.50
C ARG A 188 18.32 -3.35 -11.88
N LYS A 189 17.34 -2.76 -11.18
CA LYS A 189 17.43 -1.40 -10.61
C LYS A 189 17.68 -1.37 -9.11
N LYS A 190 17.31 -2.43 -8.39
CA LYS A 190 17.32 -2.47 -6.94
C LYS A 190 17.92 -3.78 -6.48
N GLU A 191 19.03 -3.67 -5.78
CA GLU A 191 19.61 -4.77 -5.05
C GLU A 191 18.82 -5.03 -3.75
N PRO A 192 18.63 -6.30 -3.37
CA PRO A 192 18.15 -6.67 -2.05
C PRO A 192 19.05 -6.06 -0.94
N PRO A 193 18.49 -5.74 0.24
CA PRO A 193 17.21 -6.26 0.72
C PRO A 193 15.99 -5.36 0.45
N TYR A 194 14.84 -6.00 0.19
CA TYR A 194 13.56 -5.33 -0.04
C TYR A 194 12.35 -6.21 0.32
N VAL A 195 11.22 -5.54 0.57
CA VAL A 195 9.90 -6.13 0.75
C VAL A 195 9.03 -5.79 -0.46
N ILE A 196 8.33 -6.75 -1.04
CA ILE A 196 7.41 -6.54 -2.18
C ILE A 196 6.00 -6.96 -1.78
N ASN A 197 4.98 -6.15 -2.08
CA ASN A 197 3.58 -6.52 -1.91
C ASN A 197 2.86 -6.70 -3.25
N HIS A 198 2.23 -7.86 -3.49
CA HIS A 198 1.29 -8.01 -4.60
C HIS A 198 0.40 -9.24 -4.42
N ALA A 199 -0.82 -9.20 -4.95
CA ALA A 199 -1.77 -10.32 -4.84
C ALA A 199 -1.38 -11.51 -5.73
N ASP A 200 -0.90 -11.25 -6.94
CA ASP A 200 -0.65 -12.28 -7.95
C ASP A 200 0.75 -12.91 -7.91
N LEU A 201 1.58 -12.64 -6.90
CA LEU A 201 2.91 -13.29 -6.79
C LEU A 201 2.79 -14.82 -6.66
N LEU A 202 1.74 -15.28 -5.96
CA LEU A 202 1.40 -16.69 -5.82
C LEU A 202 0.95 -17.27 -7.17
N ARG A 203 -0.11 -16.71 -7.75
CA ARG A 203 -0.73 -17.20 -9.00
C ARG A 203 0.18 -17.20 -10.22
N GLN A 204 1.18 -16.32 -10.27
CA GLN A 204 2.14 -16.27 -11.37
C GLN A 204 3.38 -17.14 -11.13
N ASN A 205 3.40 -17.93 -10.04
CA ASN A 205 4.48 -18.82 -9.68
C ASN A 205 5.84 -18.09 -9.58
N LEU A 206 5.84 -16.90 -8.96
CA LEU A 206 7.04 -16.04 -8.82
C LEU A 206 7.66 -16.10 -7.42
N ILE A 207 7.00 -16.81 -6.53
CA ILE A 207 7.37 -17.09 -5.15
C ILE A 207 8.74 -17.75 -4.97
N ASP A 208 9.23 -18.47 -5.96
CA ASP A 208 10.58 -19.07 -5.98
C ASP A 208 11.70 -18.01 -6.01
N GLN A 209 11.35 -16.75 -6.27
CA GLN A 209 12.26 -15.61 -6.22
C GLN A 209 12.34 -14.96 -4.83
N ALA A 210 11.58 -15.46 -3.84
CA ALA A 210 11.59 -14.95 -2.47
C ALA A 210 12.39 -15.85 -1.55
N ASP A 211 13.15 -15.23 -0.63
CA ASP A 211 13.76 -15.93 0.49
C ASP A 211 12.71 -16.19 1.60
N MET A 212 11.66 -15.38 1.64
CA MET A 212 10.60 -15.44 2.64
C MET A 212 9.28 -14.93 2.09
N ILE A 213 8.19 -15.63 2.43
CA ILE A 213 6.83 -15.25 2.09
C ILE A 213 6.04 -15.00 3.37
N VAL A 214 5.38 -13.85 3.46
CA VAL A 214 4.34 -13.55 4.44
C VAL A 214 3.00 -13.60 3.73
N TYR A 215 2.18 -14.60 4.08
CA TYR A 215 0.83 -14.74 3.60
C TYR A 215 -0.17 -14.13 4.59
N LEU A 216 -1.01 -13.24 4.09
CA LEU A 216 -2.08 -12.60 4.85
C LEU A 216 -3.44 -13.13 4.37
N ASN A 217 -4.07 -13.96 5.20
CA ASN A 217 -5.39 -14.52 4.93
C ASN A 217 -6.40 -14.23 6.05
N PRO A 218 -6.74 -12.96 6.28
CA PRO A 218 -7.69 -12.61 7.33
C PRO A 218 -9.07 -13.18 7.02
N LYS A 219 -9.87 -13.31 8.07
CA LYS A 219 -11.26 -13.77 7.96
C LYS A 219 -12.03 -12.93 6.94
N ILE A 220 -12.87 -13.59 6.15
CA ILE A 220 -13.69 -12.94 5.12
C ILE A 220 -14.56 -11.83 5.72
N SER A 221 -15.08 -12.02 6.93
CA SER A 221 -15.82 -10.98 7.65
C SER A 221 -15.02 -9.67 7.81
N GLU A 222 -13.70 -9.76 8.03
CA GLU A 222 -12.83 -8.58 8.13
C GLU A 222 -12.55 -7.96 6.76
N GLN A 223 -12.41 -8.77 5.72
CA GLN A 223 -12.24 -8.30 4.34
C GLN A 223 -13.50 -7.59 3.83
N LEU A 224 -14.69 -8.12 4.14
CA LEU A 224 -15.97 -7.50 3.79
C LEU A 224 -16.19 -6.17 4.50
N LYS A 225 -15.78 -6.05 5.77
CA LYS A 225 -15.75 -4.74 6.45
C LYS A 225 -14.82 -3.75 5.74
N THR A 226 -13.66 -4.20 5.24
CA THR A 226 -12.75 -3.32 4.46
C THR A 226 -13.45 -2.83 3.21
N ARG A 227 -14.12 -3.74 2.51
CA ARG A 227 -14.86 -3.43 1.29
C ARG A 227 -15.97 -2.42 1.55
N GLU A 228 -16.78 -2.63 2.61
CA GLU A 228 -17.87 -1.72 2.95
C GLU A 228 -17.38 -0.31 3.27
N VAL A 229 -16.30 -0.19 4.05
CA VAL A 229 -15.67 1.10 4.35
C VAL A 229 -15.18 1.78 3.07
N ARG A 230 -14.48 1.04 2.19
CA ARG A 230 -13.94 1.58 0.93
C ARG A 230 -15.02 1.98 -0.06
N SER A 231 -16.13 1.24 -0.13
CA SER A 231 -17.29 1.62 -0.93
C SER A 231 -17.93 2.92 -0.44
N LYS A 232 -18.02 3.12 0.88
CA LYS A 232 -18.53 4.37 1.46
C LYS A 232 -17.61 5.57 1.20
N THR A 233 -16.29 5.35 1.12
CA THR A 233 -15.30 6.42 0.90
C THR A 233 -14.96 6.66 -0.57
N GLY A 234 -15.49 5.86 -1.50
CA GLY A 234 -15.19 5.94 -2.93
C GLY A 234 -13.80 5.40 -3.31
N ALA A 235 -13.13 4.68 -2.39
CA ALA A 235 -11.80 4.11 -2.53
C ALA A 235 -11.85 2.64 -3.03
N GLU A 236 -12.76 2.35 -3.96
CA GLU A 236 -13.10 0.96 -4.33
C GLU A 236 -11.98 0.22 -5.05
N GLY A 237 -11.12 0.89 -5.83
CA GLY A 237 -9.93 0.28 -6.45
C GLY A 237 -10.18 -1.07 -7.14
N GLU A 238 -9.23 -2.01 -7.04
CA GLU A 238 -9.34 -3.37 -7.59
C GLU A 238 -10.45 -4.23 -6.96
N TRP A 239 -11.14 -3.77 -5.91
CA TRP A 239 -12.18 -4.57 -5.26
C TRP A 239 -13.42 -4.78 -6.11
N GLN A 240 -13.63 -3.93 -7.12
CA GLN A 240 -14.75 -4.04 -8.05
C GLN A 240 -14.63 -5.28 -8.95
N SER A 241 -13.42 -5.80 -9.18
CA SER A 241 -13.19 -6.93 -10.08
C SER A 241 -13.37 -8.30 -9.41
N VAL A 242 -13.47 -8.35 -8.07
CA VAL A 242 -13.63 -9.59 -7.31
C VAL A 242 -15.03 -9.67 -6.71
N SER A 243 -15.81 -10.70 -7.08
CA SER A 243 -17.11 -10.97 -6.46
C SER A 243 -16.91 -11.34 -4.99
N VAL A 244 -17.85 -10.94 -4.11
CA VAL A 244 -17.86 -11.41 -2.71
C VAL A 244 -17.87 -12.94 -2.63
N GLU A 245 -18.56 -13.58 -3.57
CA GLU A 245 -18.70 -15.03 -3.65
C GLU A 245 -17.38 -15.75 -3.99
N ASP A 246 -16.41 -15.03 -4.58
CA ASP A 246 -15.12 -15.61 -4.99
C ASP A 246 -14.07 -15.61 -3.88
N TYR A 247 -14.32 -14.95 -2.73
CA TYR A 247 -13.31 -14.79 -1.67
C TYR A 247 -12.86 -16.12 -1.08
N GLU A 248 -13.80 -17.03 -0.79
CA GLU A 248 -13.51 -18.37 -0.27
C GLU A 248 -12.72 -19.20 -1.28
N LYS A 249 -13.16 -19.14 -2.54
CA LYS A 249 -12.51 -19.85 -3.63
C LYS A 249 -11.06 -19.39 -3.81
N ILE A 250 -10.84 -18.08 -3.87
CA ILE A 250 -9.49 -17.51 -4.01
C ILE A 250 -8.61 -17.83 -2.80
N ALA A 251 -9.15 -17.75 -1.58
CA ALA A 251 -8.41 -18.09 -0.37
C ALA A 251 -7.98 -19.57 -0.36
N ALA A 252 -8.86 -20.47 -0.82
CA ALA A 252 -8.55 -21.90 -0.96
C ALA A 252 -7.51 -22.17 -2.05
N GLU A 253 -7.64 -21.51 -3.21
CA GLU A 253 -6.65 -21.60 -4.31
C GLU A 253 -5.26 -21.14 -3.84
N ASN A 254 -5.17 -19.97 -3.20
CA ASN A 254 -3.91 -19.46 -2.66
C ASN A 254 -3.32 -20.36 -1.57
N GLN A 255 -4.16 -20.97 -0.71
CA GLN A 255 -3.68 -21.90 0.31
C GLN A 255 -3.12 -23.17 -0.32
N ASN A 256 -3.77 -23.73 -1.33
CA ASN A 256 -3.27 -24.89 -2.05
C ASN A 256 -1.93 -24.57 -2.74
N GLU A 257 -1.83 -23.41 -3.39
CA GLU A 257 -0.57 -22.95 -4.00
C GLU A 257 0.55 -22.84 -2.95
N LEU A 258 0.25 -22.38 -1.73
CA LEU A 258 1.22 -22.31 -0.62
C LEU A 258 1.61 -23.68 -0.07
N ASP A 259 0.65 -24.60 0.05
CA ASP A 259 0.88 -25.95 0.56
C ASP A 259 1.74 -26.80 -0.39
N GLU A 260 1.71 -26.49 -1.69
CA GLU A 260 2.57 -27.09 -2.70
C GLU A 260 4.02 -26.57 -2.66
N LEU A 261 4.30 -25.55 -1.84
CA LEU A 261 5.63 -24.97 -1.75
C LEU A 261 6.52 -25.73 -0.79
N ASN A 262 7.78 -25.90 -1.18
CA ASN A 262 8.80 -26.53 -0.34
C ASN A 262 9.37 -25.59 0.75
N GLY A 263 8.57 -24.63 1.24
CA GLY A 263 8.99 -23.67 2.25
C GLY A 263 8.77 -24.17 3.67
N GLU A 264 9.65 -23.81 4.60
CA GLU A 264 9.47 -24.13 6.01
C GLU A 264 8.53 -23.10 6.67
N LEU A 265 7.40 -23.57 7.20
CA LEU A 265 6.49 -22.73 8.00
C LEU A 265 7.16 -22.36 9.34
N LYS A 266 7.55 -21.10 9.50
CA LYS A 266 8.19 -20.57 10.71
C LYS A 266 7.21 -19.94 11.70
N TYR A 267 6.07 -19.47 11.21
CA TYR A 267 5.06 -18.82 12.03
C TYR A 267 3.67 -18.92 11.42
N SER A 268 2.66 -19.09 12.28
CA SER A 268 1.25 -19.00 11.91
C SER A 268 0.47 -18.38 13.05
N ASN A 269 -0.46 -17.49 12.70
CA ASN A 269 -1.40 -16.87 13.62
C ASN A 269 -2.84 -17.15 13.14
N PRO A 270 -3.54 -18.12 13.75
CA PRO A 270 -4.91 -18.46 13.36
C PRO A 270 -5.92 -17.32 13.57
N GLN A 271 -5.62 -16.35 14.43
CA GLN A 271 -6.52 -15.24 14.72
C GLN A 271 -6.56 -14.25 13.55
N SER A 272 -5.39 -13.84 13.06
CA SER A 272 -5.25 -12.96 11.90
C SER A 272 -5.18 -13.69 10.55
N GLY A 273 -4.96 -15.00 10.57
CA GLY A 273 -4.70 -15.78 9.36
C GLY A 273 -3.34 -15.49 8.72
N THR A 274 -2.39 -14.95 9.48
CA THR A 274 -1.03 -14.71 8.99
C THR A 274 -0.22 -16.02 9.00
N ALA A 275 0.53 -16.29 7.94
CA ALA A 275 1.50 -17.39 7.88
C ALA A 275 2.82 -16.91 7.28
N ILE A 276 3.95 -17.47 7.74
CA ILE A 276 5.29 -17.08 7.30
C ILE A 276 6.07 -18.32 6.90
N TYR A 277 6.51 -18.36 5.65
CA TYR A 277 7.31 -19.41 5.05
C TYR A 277 8.69 -18.88 4.69
N VAL A 278 9.72 -19.71 4.88
CA VAL A 278 11.11 -19.39 4.56
C VAL A 278 11.66 -20.46 3.62
N PHE A 279 12.45 -20.06 2.64
CA PHE A 279 12.99 -20.90 1.56
C PHE A 279 14.51 -20.91 1.56
#